data_AF-A0A6N7PKL9-F1
#
_entry.id   AF-A0A6N7PKL9-F1
#
_cell.length_a   1.000
_cell.length_b   1.000
_cell.length_c   1.000
_cell.angle_alpha   90.00
_cell.angle_beta   90.00
_cell.angle_gamma   90.00
#
_symmetry.space_group_name_H-M   'P 1'
#
loop_
_entity.id
_entity.type
_entity.pdbx_description
1 polymer ?
#
loop_
_entity_poly.entity_id
_entity_poly.type
_entity_poly.pdbx_seq_one_letter_code
_entity_poly.pdbx_strand_id
1 'polypeptide(L)'
;MRELRAAILLAMLLGACGGGDPEPTPLPDDGRYRPPASGERTTEAIACDTLVDAHADRMLKLGCAGTSRTCPGFLRAEFGAECLEYDKGSVDGCLAFYASKTTCQELNDALGACVITAYEGSTPAGCP
;
A
#
# COMPACT_ATOMS: atom_id res chain seq x y z
N MET A 1 13.17 61.43 32.45
CA MET A 1 13.83 61.25 33.76
C MET A 1 13.59 59.83 34.24
N ARG A 2 14.67 59.13 34.62
CA ARG A 2 14.77 57.75 35.18
C ARG A 2 14.76 56.64 34.11
N GLU A 3 15.90 56.20 33.58
CA GLU A 3 16.99 55.40 34.19
C GLU A 3 16.49 54.11 34.85
N LEU A 4 16.83 52.93 34.31
CA LEU A 4 17.73 51.95 34.94
C LEU A 4 17.59 50.53 34.35
N ARG A 5 18.75 50.04 33.88
CA ARG A 5 19.30 48.68 34.00
C ARG A 5 18.93 47.59 32.99
N ALA A 6 19.92 47.36 32.13
CA ALA A 6 20.26 46.09 31.53
C ALA A 6 20.16 44.90 32.49
N ALA A 7 19.60 43.80 32.00
CA ALA A 7 19.96 42.44 32.40
C ALA A 7 19.91 41.57 31.15
N ILE A 8 21.07 41.43 30.51
CA ILE A 8 21.35 40.42 29.48
C ILE A 8 21.41 39.08 30.24
N LEU A 9 20.43 38.20 30.02
CA LEU A 9 20.52 36.81 30.42
C LEU A 9 20.41 35.93 29.18
N LEU A 10 21.58 35.44 28.83
CA LEU A 10 21.90 34.38 27.90
C LEU A 10 21.20 33.08 28.35
N ALA A 11 20.24 32.58 27.56
CA ALA A 11 19.74 31.22 27.66
C ALA A 11 19.79 30.59 26.26
N MET A 12 20.99 30.15 25.88
CA MET A 12 21.17 29.17 24.82
C MET A 12 20.82 27.78 25.37
N LEU A 13 20.39 26.89 24.45
CA LEU A 13 20.30 25.43 24.56
C LEU A 13 18.96 24.87 25.07
N LEU A 14 17.94 24.93 24.21
CA LEU A 14 17.01 23.81 24.04
C LEU A 14 17.21 23.28 22.61
N GLY A 15 18.19 22.40 22.49
CA GLY A 15 18.33 21.53 21.34
C GLY A 15 17.23 20.47 21.34
N ALA A 16 16.64 20.29 20.16
CA ALA A 16 16.20 19.02 19.59
C ALA A 16 15.24 18.14 20.42
N CYS A 17 13.95 18.21 20.06
CA CYS A 17 13.20 17.00 19.70
C CYS A 17 12.17 17.36 18.62
N GLY A 18 12.67 17.77 17.45
CA GLY A 18 11.91 17.63 16.22
C GLY A 18 12.07 16.17 15.82
N GLY A 19 11.11 15.33 16.20
CA GLY A 19 10.92 14.02 15.57
C GLY A 19 10.48 14.27 14.14
N GLY A 20 11.42 14.64 13.28
CA GLY A 20 11.26 14.48 11.86
C GLY A 20 11.31 12.98 11.64
N ASP A 21 10.14 12.37 11.42
CA ASP A 21 10.08 11.09 10.73
C ASP A 21 11.07 11.16 9.56
N PRO A 22 11.95 10.17 9.38
CA PRO A 22 12.77 10.13 8.17
C PRO A 22 11.78 10.21 7.01
N GLU A 23 11.81 11.31 6.25
CA GLU A 23 11.06 11.38 5.00
C GLU A 23 11.47 10.13 4.23
N PRO A 24 10.51 9.25 3.88
CA PRO A 24 10.85 8.01 3.22
C PRO A 24 11.60 8.39 1.96
N THR A 25 12.89 8.03 1.92
CA THR A 25 13.72 8.18 0.73
C THR A 25 12.90 7.64 -0.43
N PRO A 26 12.59 8.44 -1.47
CA PRO A 26 11.80 7.95 -2.58
C PRO A 26 12.47 6.68 -3.09
N LEU A 27 11.80 5.54 -2.92
CA LEU A 27 12.22 4.31 -3.56
C LEU A 27 12.32 4.63 -5.06
N PRO A 28 13.32 4.09 -5.78
CA PRO A 28 13.37 4.23 -7.23
C PRO A 28 12.00 3.87 -7.78
N ASP A 29 11.43 4.75 -8.60
CA ASP A 29 10.14 4.50 -9.24
C ASP A 29 10.31 3.24 -10.11
N ASP A 30 9.72 2.14 -9.65
CA ASP A 30 9.70 0.86 -10.34
C ASP A 30 8.62 0.82 -11.42
N GLY A 31 7.92 1.95 -11.66
CA GLY A 31 6.83 2.08 -12.60
C GLY A 31 5.54 1.39 -12.16
N ARG A 32 5.50 0.84 -10.93
CA ARG A 32 4.31 0.16 -10.40
C ARG A 32 3.37 1.17 -9.74
N TYR A 33 2.10 1.01 -10.01
CA TYR A 33 1.03 1.80 -9.43
C TYR A 33 0.87 1.49 -7.93
N ARG A 34 1.03 2.52 -7.09
CA ARG A 34 0.87 2.48 -5.62
C ARG A 34 -0.35 3.31 -5.22
N PRO A 35 -1.53 2.70 -5.08
CA PRO A 35 -2.70 3.39 -4.60
C PRO A 35 -2.53 3.88 -3.15
N PRO A 36 -3.22 4.96 -2.76
CA PRO A 36 -3.13 5.50 -1.41
C PRO A 36 -3.66 4.49 -0.37
N ALA A 37 -2.95 4.38 0.74
CA ALA A 37 -3.39 3.58 1.88
C ALA A 37 -4.51 4.30 2.66
N SER A 38 -5.48 3.55 3.18
CA SER A 38 -6.55 4.10 4.03
C SER A 38 -6.26 3.98 5.53
N GLY A 39 -5.35 3.10 5.93
CA GLY A 39 -5.09 2.71 7.31
C GLY A 39 -6.04 1.63 7.85
N GLU A 40 -7.07 1.25 7.09
CA GLU A 40 -8.00 0.18 7.46
C GLU A 40 -7.44 -1.18 7.06
N ARG A 41 -7.48 -2.15 7.97
CA ARG A 41 -6.93 -3.49 7.75
C ARG A 41 -7.98 -4.43 7.17
N THR A 42 -7.54 -5.32 6.29
CA THR A 42 -8.31 -6.46 5.78
C THR A 42 -7.47 -7.74 5.82
N THR A 43 -8.12 -8.91 5.91
CA THR A 43 -7.42 -10.20 5.95
C THR A 43 -6.90 -10.60 4.58
N GLU A 44 -5.88 -11.48 4.52
CA GLU A 44 -5.36 -12.05 3.27
C GLU A 44 -6.48 -12.66 2.41
N ALA A 45 -7.38 -13.43 3.02
CA ALA A 45 -8.48 -14.07 2.30
C ALA A 45 -9.39 -13.04 1.63
N ILE A 46 -9.87 -12.05 2.40
CA ILE A 46 -10.78 -11.02 1.88
C ILE A 46 -10.08 -10.18 0.81
N ALA A 47 -8.85 -9.73 1.05
CA ALA A 47 -8.09 -8.95 0.07
C ALA A 47 -7.90 -9.75 -1.23
N CYS A 48 -7.42 -10.98 -1.12
CA CYS A 48 -7.10 -11.80 -2.26
C CYS A 48 -8.34 -12.13 -3.10
N ASP A 49 -9.41 -12.61 -2.46
CA ASP A 49 -10.64 -12.98 -3.16
C ASP A 49 -11.20 -11.77 -3.91
N THR A 50 -11.24 -10.60 -3.25
CA THR A 50 -11.72 -9.35 -3.87
C THR A 50 -10.92 -8.98 -5.12
N LEU A 51 -9.59 -9.12 -5.08
CA LEU A 51 -8.71 -8.78 -6.20
C LEU A 51 -8.85 -9.77 -7.37
N VAL A 52 -8.89 -11.06 -7.05
CA VAL A 52 -9.03 -12.14 -8.05
C VAL A 52 -10.39 -12.07 -8.72
N ASP A 53 -11.46 -11.80 -7.97
CA ASP A 53 -12.82 -11.64 -8.48
C ASP A 53 -12.92 -10.40 -9.37
N ALA A 54 -12.40 -9.24 -8.93
CA ALA A 54 -12.43 -8.03 -9.75
C ALA A 54 -11.66 -8.19 -11.08
N HIS A 55 -10.53 -8.91 -11.05
CA HIS A 55 -9.79 -9.24 -12.26
C HIS A 55 -10.59 -10.18 -13.17
N ALA A 56 -11.17 -11.26 -12.63
CA ALA A 56 -11.98 -12.21 -13.38
C ALA A 56 -13.21 -11.53 -14.01
N ASP A 57 -13.90 -10.68 -13.26
CA ASP A 57 -15.03 -9.89 -13.75
C ASP A 57 -14.63 -8.96 -14.89
N ARG A 58 -13.46 -8.32 -14.78
CA ARG A 58 -12.98 -7.43 -15.84
C ARG A 58 -12.58 -8.21 -17.08
N MET A 59 -11.93 -9.35 -16.93
CA MET A 59 -11.62 -10.26 -18.04
C MET A 59 -12.90 -10.68 -18.79
N LEU A 60 -13.94 -11.09 -18.06
CA LEU A 60 -15.22 -11.47 -18.65
C LEU A 60 -15.84 -10.31 -19.43
N LYS A 61 -15.84 -9.09 -18.86
CA LYS A 61 -16.35 -7.88 -19.54
C LYS A 61 -15.59 -7.52 -20.81
N LEU A 62 -14.28 -7.79 -20.86
CA LEU A 62 -13.42 -7.52 -22.01
C LEU A 62 -13.36 -8.68 -23.01
N GLY A 63 -13.96 -9.83 -22.71
CA GLY A 63 -13.88 -11.03 -23.55
C GLY A 63 -12.50 -11.68 -23.57
N CYS A 64 -11.72 -11.54 -22.49
CA CYS A 64 -10.37 -12.08 -22.41
C CYS A 64 -10.37 -13.60 -22.20
N ALA A 65 -9.49 -14.31 -22.90
CA ALA A 65 -9.19 -15.71 -22.61
C ALA A 65 -8.11 -15.79 -21.52
N GLY A 66 -8.30 -16.66 -20.52
CA GLY A 66 -7.32 -16.92 -19.47
C GLY A 66 -7.96 -17.26 -18.12
N THR A 67 -7.12 -17.30 -17.08
CA THR A 67 -7.55 -17.47 -15.69
C THR A 67 -6.75 -16.55 -14.77
N SER A 68 -7.39 -15.97 -13.76
CA SER A 68 -6.68 -15.31 -12.65
C SER A 68 -5.83 -16.32 -11.86
N ARG A 69 -4.79 -15.84 -11.18
CA ARG A 69 -4.10 -16.66 -10.15
C ARG A 69 -5.07 -16.98 -9.01
N THR A 70 -4.86 -18.11 -8.35
CA THR A 70 -5.67 -18.52 -7.20
C THR A 70 -5.15 -17.89 -5.90
N CYS A 71 -6.04 -17.69 -4.96
CA CYS A 71 -5.69 -17.31 -3.59
C CYS A 71 -5.11 -18.50 -2.80
N PRO A 72 -4.19 -18.26 -1.84
CA PRO A 72 -3.55 -16.98 -1.50
C PRO A 72 -2.35 -16.64 -2.41
N GLY A 73 -2.03 -17.48 -3.39
CA GLY A 73 -0.87 -17.36 -4.27
C GLY A 73 -0.79 -16.04 -5.04
N PHE A 74 -1.92 -15.37 -5.27
CA PHE A 74 -1.95 -14.01 -5.85
C PHE A 74 -1.15 -13.00 -5.00
N LEU A 75 -1.44 -12.89 -3.70
CA LEU A 75 -0.76 -11.95 -2.80
C LEU A 75 0.62 -12.46 -2.37
N ARG A 76 0.73 -13.76 -2.11
CA ARG A 76 1.99 -14.39 -1.66
C ARG A 76 3.11 -14.36 -2.70
N ALA A 77 2.79 -14.16 -3.98
CA ALA A 77 3.79 -13.94 -5.01
C ALA A 77 4.60 -12.65 -4.78
N GLU A 78 4.03 -11.67 -4.09
CA GLU A 78 4.68 -10.38 -3.80
C GLU A 78 5.29 -10.32 -2.40
N PHE A 79 4.63 -10.93 -1.41
CA PHE A 79 5.03 -10.82 0.01
C PHE A 79 5.64 -12.10 0.61
N GLY A 80 5.79 -13.15 -0.18
CA GLY A 80 6.33 -14.44 0.28
C GLY A 80 5.28 -15.35 0.92
N ALA A 81 5.73 -16.36 1.67
CA ALA A 81 4.85 -17.43 2.17
C ALA A 81 4.01 -17.05 3.41
N GLU A 82 4.28 -15.88 4.02
CA GLU A 82 3.60 -15.42 5.22
C GLU A 82 2.21 -14.86 4.87
N CYS A 83 1.18 -15.29 5.59
CA CYS A 83 -0.10 -14.61 5.56
C CYS A 83 0.00 -13.30 6.34
N LEU A 84 -0.48 -12.22 5.74
CA LEU A 84 -0.45 -10.87 6.31
C LEU A 84 -1.86 -10.26 6.29
N GLU A 85 -2.04 -9.21 7.08
CA GLU A 85 -3.10 -8.23 6.88
C GLU A 85 -2.66 -7.21 5.84
N TYR A 86 -3.62 -6.70 5.08
CA TYR A 86 -3.40 -5.75 4.00
C TYR A 86 -4.21 -4.47 4.23
N ASP A 87 -3.72 -3.36 3.69
CA ASP A 87 -4.44 -2.10 3.72
C ASP A 87 -5.59 -2.10 2.70
N LYS A 88 -6.80 -1.89 3.20
CA LYS A 88 -8.02 -1.89 2.38
C LYS A 88 -8.01 -0.80 1.31
N GLY A 89 -7.49 0.40 1.59
CA GLY A 89 -7.40 1.48 0.62
C GLY A 89 -6.50 1.13 -0.56
N SER A 90 -5.36 0.48 -0.31
CA SER A 90 -4.48 -0.02 -1.36
C SER A 90 -5.16 -1.13 -2.18
N VAL A 91 -5.90 -2.05 -1.55
CA VAL A 91 -6.69 -3.06 -2.25
C VAL A 91 -7.72 -2.40 -3.15
N ASP A 92 -8.58 -1.52 -2.60
CA ASP A 92 -9.65 -0.83 -3.32
C ASP A 92 -9.10 0.00 -4.51
N GLY A 93 -7.93 0.63 -4.32
CA GLY A 93 -7.23 1.34 -5.37
C GLY A 93 -6.74 0.44 -6.51
N CYS A 94 -6.28 -0.78 -6.21
CA CYS A 94 -5.97 -1.78 -7.24
C CYS A 94 -7.23 -2.24 -8.00
N LEU A 95 -8.38 -2.38 -7.32
CA LEU A 95 -9.63 -2.71 -7.99
C LEU A 95 -10.02 -1.63 -9.02
N ALA A 96 -9.92 -0.35 -8.63
CA ALA A 96 -10.16 0.76 -9.53
C ALA A 96 -9.18 0.78 -10.71
N PHE A 97 -7.91 0.45 -10.45
CA PHE A 97 -6.88 0.33 -11.49
C PHE A 97 -7.19 -0.78 -12.50
N TYR A 98 -7.64 -1.96 -12.05
CA TYR A 98 -8.07 -3.05 -12.93
C TYR A 98 -9.29 -2.65 -13.76
N ALA A 99 -10.28 -2.01 -13.13
CA ALA A 99 -11.48 -1.55 -13.81
C ALA A 99 -11.18 -0.53 -14.92
N SER A 100 -10.12 0.26 -14.77
CA SER A 100 -9.70 1.26 -15.78
C SER A 100 -9.13 0.65 -17.06
N LYS A 101 -8.70 -0.62 -17.04
CA LYS A 101 -8.02 -1.24 -18.20
C LYS A 101 -9.02 -1.54 -19.30
N THR A 102 -8.66 -1.24 -20.53
CA THR A 102 -9.56 -1.32 -21.69
C THR A 102 -9.23 -2.48 -22.61
N THR A 103 -8.04 -3.05 -22.48
CA THR A 103 -7.63 -4.24 -23.24
C THR A 103 -7.23 -5.38 -22.30
N CYS A 104 -7.29 -6.61 -22.80
CA CYS A 104 -6.87 -7.79 -22.05
C CYS A 104 -5.39 -7.74 -21.66
N GLN A 105 -4.55 -7.18 -22.54
CA GLN A 105 -3.13 -7.03 -22.26
C GLN A 105 -2.89 -6.03 -21.12
N GLU A 106 -3.53 -4.87 -21.16
CA GLU A 106 -3.47 -3.89 -20.08
C GLU A 106 -3.94 -4.45 -18.74
N LEU A 107 -4.98 -5.29 -18.75
CA LEU A 107 -5.50 -5.95 -17.55
C LEU A 107 -4.53 -6.98 -16.99
N ASN A 108 -3.94 -7.81 -17.85
CA ASN A 108 -2.94 -8.81 -17.43
C ASN A 108 -1.69 -8.14 -16.85
N ASP A 109 -1.21 -7.08 -17.49
CA ASP A 109 -0.05 -6.31 -17.02
C ASP A 109 -0.36 -5.63 -15.66
N ALA A 110 -1.61 -5.20 -15.46
CA ALA A 110 -2.03 -4.55 -14.22
C ALA A 110 -1.84 -5.43 -12.98
N LEU A 111 -1.96 -6.76 -13.10
CA LEU A 111 -1.82 -7.68 -11.97
C LEU A 111 -0.43 -7.63 -11.33
N GLY A 112 0.62 -7.44 -12.12
CA GLY A 112 1.99 -7.27 -11.60
C GLY A 112 2.34 -5.81 -11.33
N ALA A 113 1.61 -4.87 -11.93
CA ALA A 113 1.90 -3.45 -11.83
C ALA A 113 1.23 -2.77 -10.63
N CYS A 114 0.16 -3.32 -10.03
CA CYS A 114 -0.41 -2.75 -8.82
C CYS A 114 0.33 -3.25 -7.57
N VAL A 115 0.58 -2.36 -6.62
CA VAL A 115 1.23 -2.66 -5.33
C VAL A 115 0.21 -2.53 -4.23
N ILE A 116 0.09 -3.56 -3.41
CA ILE A 116 -0.79 -3.56 -2.24
C ILE A 116 0.08 -3.32 -1.01
N THR A 117 -0.40 -2.52 -0.07
CA THR A 117 0.33 -2.30 1.18
C THR A 117 0.00 -3.43 2.15
N ALA A 118 1.02 -4.21 2.51
CA ALA A 118 0.92 -5.22 3.57
C ALA A 118 1.38 -4.65 4.92
N TYR A 119 0.80 -5.12 6.01
CA TYR A 119 1.28 -4.82 7.36
C TYR A 119 2.23 -5.92 7.81
N GLU A 120 3.54 -5.65 7.83
CA GLU A 120 4.53 -6.61 8.31
C GLU A 120 4.28 -7.02 9.77
N GLY A 121 4.57 -8.28 10.11
CA GLY A 121 4.38 -8.82 11.45
C GLY A 121 2.92 -8.98 11.90
N SER A 122 1.96 -8.80 10.98
CA SER A 122 0.52 -8.97 11.24
C SER A 122 0.04 -10.42 11.07
N THR A 123 0.95 -11.37 10.87
CA THR A 123 0.63 -12.79 10.69
C THR A 123 -0.25 -13.28 11.85
N PRO A 124 -1.49 -13.72 11.59
CA PRO A 124 -2.34 -14.31 12.62
C PRO A 124 -1.70 -15.57 13.20
N ALA A 125 -2.17 -16.00 14.38
CA ALA A 125 -1.73 -17.26 14.96
C ALA A 125 -2.20 -18.44 14.08
N GLY A 126 -1.34 -18.82 13.12
CA GLY A 126 -1.66 -19.75 12.03
C GLY A 126 -2.17 -19.02 10.79
N CYS A 127 -1.62 -19.39 9.63
CA CYS A 127 -2.25 -19.06 8.36
C CYS A 127 -3.40 -20.04 8.12
N PRO A 128 -4.59 -19.56 7.73
CA PRO A 128 -5.71 -20.43 7.40
C PRO A 128 -5.38 -21.39 6.25
#